data_AF-A0A9R1TFI4-F1
#
_entry.id   AF-A0A9R1TFI4-F1
#
_cell.length_a   1.000
_cell.length_b   1.000
_cell.length_c   1.000
_cell.angle_alpha   90.00
_cell.angle_beta   90.00
_cell.angle_gamma   90.00
#
_symmetry.space_group_name_H-M   'P 1'
#
loop_
_entity.id
_entity.type
_entity.pdbx_description
1 polymer ?
#
loop_
_entity_poly.entity_id
_entity_poly.type
_entity_poly.pdbx_seq_one_letter_code
_entity_poly.pdbx_strand_id
1 'polypeptide(L)'
;MAVAHGMGSKDSAIQFCPWIAETLFMNENPSNNEVAEALEDYMESEFQTELEDGSAMQVAEQLLKFHRYCVEGNEAVAVTEMEKLPSLKTWILTREEIRQQGNNKPVGGVNEQTESDSEGDDERMEVPADDDWVAVKTRRKK
;
A
#
# COMPACT_ATOMS: atom_id res chain seq x y z
N MET A 1 4.50 6.67 1.95
CA MET A 1 3.25 7.44 2.15
C MET A 1 2.05 6.51 2.04
N ALA A 2 1.89 5.77 0.94
CA ALA A 2 0.77 4.84 0.73
C ALA A 2 0.45 3.94 1.95
N VAL A 3 1.43 3.16 2.42
CA VAL A 3 1.26 2.26 3.58
C VAL A 3 0.87 3.01 4.87
N ALA A 4 1.41 4.21 5.08
CA ALA A 4 1.09 5.02 6.27
C ALA A 4 -0.36 5.56 6.24
N HIS A 5 -0.94 5.69 5.04
CA HIS A 5 -2.32 6.10 4.79
C HIS A 5 -3.27 4.91 4.57
N GLY A 6 -2.81 3.67 4.73
CA GLY A 6 -3.63 2.47 4.56
C GLY A 6 -3.92 2.09 3.10
N MET A 7 -3.22 2.72 2.14
CA MET A 7 -3.30 2.38 0.72
C MET A 7 -2.33 1.23 0.43
N GLY A 8 -2.67 0.03 0.90
CA GLY A 8 -1.86 -1.19 0.79
C GLY A 8 -1.22 -1.64 2.10
N SER A 9 -0.72 -2.88 2.10
CA SER A 9 -0.26 -3.56 3.31
C SER A 9 1.23 -3.35 3.56
N LYS A 10 1.63 -3.50 4.83
CA LYS A 10 3.05 -3.54 5.19
C LYS A 10 3.75 -4.75 4.56
N ASP A 11 3.06 -5.87 4.46
CA ASP A 11 3.58 -7.07 3.80
C ASP A 11 3.88 -6.81 2.32
N SER A 12 2.99 -6.13 1.59
CA SER A 12 3.25 -5.71 0.19
C SER A 12 4.52 -4.87 0.10
N ALA A 13 4.71 -3.90 1.01
CA ALA A 13 5.94 -3.11 1.04
C ALA A 13 7.21 -3.91 1.35
N ILE A 14 7.11 -5.01 2.10
CA ILE A 14 8.22 -5.95 2.33
C ILE A 14 8.44 -6.84 1.10
N GLN A 15 7.38 -7.29 0.44
CA GLN A 15 7.43 -8.10 -0.78
C GLN A 15 7.95 -7.33 -1.99
N PHE A 16 7.84 -6.00 -1.98
CA PHE A 16 8.41 -5.15 -3.04
C PHE A 16 9.91 -5.38 -3.25
N CYS A 17 10.69 -5.52 -2.17
CA CYS A 17 12.15 -5.71 -2.26
C CYS A 17 12.58 -6.98 -3.01
N PRO A 18 12.10 -8.19 -2.67
CA PRO A 18 12.42 -9.39 -3.43
C PRO A 18 11.81 -9.34 -4.84
N TRP A 19 10.61 -8.79 -5.01
CA TRP A 19 9.98 -8.67 -6.32
C TRP A 19 10.82 -7.84 -7.30
N ILE A 20 11.27 -6.65 -6.90
CA ILE A 20 12.06 -5.80 -7.80
C ILE A 20 13.45 -6.40 -8.07
N ALA A 21 14.04 -7.06 -7.09
CA ALA A 21 15.32 -7.76 -7.27
C ALA A 21 15.18 -8.91 -8.29
N GLU A 22 14.10 -9.69 -8.21
CA GLU A 22 13.80 -10.74 -9.18
C GLU A 22 13.53 -10.16 -10.57
N THR A 23 12.72 -9.10 -10.67
CA THR A 23 12.47 -8.41 -11.95
C THR A 23 13.77 -7.94 -12.59
N LEU A 24 14.69 -7.34 -11.84
CA LEU A 24 15.98 -6.91 -12.37
C LEU A 24 16.90 -8.06 -12.77
N PHE A 25 16.82 -9.20 -12.06
CA PHE A 25 17.66 -10.37 -12.34
C PHE A 25 17.15 -11.20 -13.53
N MET A 26 15.84 -11.33 -13.69
CA MET A 26 15.23 -12.13 -14.76
C MET A 26 15.30 -11.44 -16.13
N ASN A 27 15.38 -10.11 -16.14
CA ASN A 27 15.52 -9.33 -17.36
C ASN A 27 17.01 -9.06 -17.65
N GLU A 28 17.46 -9.36 -18.87
CA GLU A 28 18.83 -9.08 -19.29
C GLU A 28 18.96 -7.60 -19.68
N ASN A 29 19.66 -6.81 -18.85
CA ASN A 29 19.92 -5.38 -19.07
C ASN A 29 18.65 -4.52 -19.27
N PRO A 30 17.71 -4.51 -18.29
CA PRO A 30 16.50 -3.70 -18.41
C PRO A 30 16.86 -2.21 -18.47
N SER A 31 16.16 -1.48 -19.30
CA SER A 31 16.26 -0.03 -19.45
C SER A 31 15.56 0.69 -18.29
N ASN A 32 15.94 1.96 -18.06
CA ASN A 32 15.30 2.78 -17.02
C ASN A 32 13.78 2.85 -17.19
N ASN A 33 13.30 2.93 -18.43
CA ASN A 33 11.86 3.00 -18.73
C ASN A 33 11.14 1.71 -18.35
N GLU A 34 11.69 0.55 -18.70
CA GLU A 34 11.07 -0.75 -18.37
C GLU A 34 10.99 -0.96 -16.85
N VAL A 35 12.04 -0.55 -16.12
CA VAL A 35 12.03 -0.61 -14.65
C VAL A 35 11.03 0.40 -14.07
N ALA A 36 10.95 1.61 -14.63
CA ALA A 36 10.00 2.63 -14.18
C ALA A 36 8.55 2.20 -14.41
N GLU A 37 8.20 1.68 -15.58
CA GLU A 37 6.88 1.14 -15.90
C GLU A 37 6.51 0.00 -14.94
N ALA A 38 7.43 -0.93 -14.67
CA ALA A 38 7.20 -1.98 -13.69
C ALA A 38 6.96 -1.42 -12.27
N LEU A 39 7.69 -0.38 -11.86
CA LEU A 39 7.48 0.29 -10.58
C LEU A 39 6.09 0.94 -10.51
N GLU A 40 5.65 1.59 -11.58
CA GLU A 40 4.32 2.21 -11.69
C GLU A 40 3.22 1.14 -11.59
N ASP A 41 3.33 0.06 -12.36
CA ASP A 41 2.39 -1.06 -12.32
C ASP A 41 2.28 -1.68 -10.92
N TYR A 42 3.41 -1.81 -10.21
CA TYR A 42 3.42 -2.33 -8.84
C TYR A 42 2.72 -1.38 -7.87
N MET A 43 2.97 -0.08 -8.01
CA MET A 43 2.38 0.94 -7.13
C MET A 43 0.88 1.08 -7.34
N GLU A 44 0.40 0.96 -8.59
CA GLU A 44 -1.01 0.96 -8.91
C GLU A 44 -1.69 -0.31 -8.38
N SER A 45 -1.11 -1.49 -8.64
CA SER A 45 -1.72 -2.77 -8.26
C SER A 45 -1.73 -3.05 -6.76
N GLU A 46 -0.62 -2.82 -6.06
CA GLU A 46 -0.46 -3.18 -4.64
C GLU A 46 -0.84 -2.06 -3.68
N PHE A 47 -0.71 -0.81 -4.11
CA PHE A 47 -0.93 0.37 -3.27
C PHE A 47 -1.99 1.32 -3.82
N GLN A 48 -2.66 0.99 -4.93
CA GLN A 48 -3.69 1.85 -5.53
C GLN A 48 -3.20 3.29 -5.74
N THR A 49 -1.93 3.44 -6.11
CA THR A 49 -1.23 4.72 -6.20
C THR A 49 -0.59 4.89 -7.57
N GLU A 50 -1.03 5.91 -8.29
CA GLU A 50 -0.39 6.36 -9.55
C GLU A 50 0.81 7.27 -9.23
N LEU A 51 1.90 7.13 -9.99
CA LEU A 51 3.11 7.95 -9.86
C LEU A 51 3.27 8.88 -11.07
N GLU A 52 2.80 10.13 -10.96
CA GLU A 52 2.86 11.10 -12.06
C GLU A 52 3.99 12.14 -11.91
N ASP A 53 4.78 12.06 -10.83
CA ASP A 53 5.82 13.04 -10.49
C ASP A 53 7.20 12.70 -11.06
N GLY A 54 7.31 11.63 -11.84
CA GLY A 54 8.58 11.11 -12.36
C GLY A 54 9.47 10.44 -11.30
N SER A 55 8.94 10.17 -10.09
CA SER A 55 9.69 9.47 -9.04
C SER A 55 10.05 8.04 -9.45
N ALA A 56 9.19 7.35 -10.21
CA ALA A 56 9.47 6.01 -10.74
C ALA A 56 10.76 5.97 -11.55
N MET A 57 10.95 6.95 -12.45
CA MET A 57 12.16 7.07 -13.28
C MET A 57 13.42 7.28 -12.42
N GLN A 58 13.35 8.15 -11.41
CA GLN A 58 14.47 8.42 -10.52
C GLN A 58 14.86 7.20 -9.70
N VAL A 59 13.87 6.43 -9.22
CA VAL A 59 14.10 5.19 -8.48
C VAL A 59 14.68 4.11 -9.40
N ALA A 60 14.17 3.97 -10.62
CA ALA A 60 14.69 3.05 -11.62
C ALA A 60 16.18 3.30 -11.93
N GLU A 61 16.57 4.57 -12.11
CA GLU A 61 17.97 4.95 -12.30
C GLU A 61 18.88 4.51 -11.14
N GLN A 62 18.43 4.70 -9.90
CA GLN A 62 19.20 4.26 -8.73
C GLN A 62 19.28 2.74 -8.65
N LEU A 63 18.17 2.03 -8.88
CA LEU A 63 18.13 0.58 -8.85
C LEU A 63 19.09 -0.04 -9.89
N LEU A 64 19.07 0.48 -11.12
CA LEU A 64 19.96 0.00 -12.19
C LEU A 64 21.43 0.32 -11.91
N LYS A 65 21.72 1.45 -11.26
CA LYS A 65 23.08 1.78 -10.80
C LYS A 65 23.60 0.75 -9.80
N PHE A 66 22.78 0.35 -8.82
CA PHE A 66 23.15 -0.71 -7.86
C PHE A 66 23.23 -2.09 -8.53
N HIS A 67 22.30 -2.41 -9.42
CA HIS A 67 22.32 -3.65 -10.19
C HIS A 67 23.64 -3.81 -10.96
N ARG A 68 24.12 -2.74 -11.61
CA ARG A 68 25.41 -2.74 -12.31
C ARG A 68 26.58 -3.03 -11.37
N TYR A 69 26.60 -2.44 -10.18
CA TYR A 69 27.66 -2.74 -9.20
C TYR A 69 27.65 -4.22 -8.77
N CYS A 70 26.47 -4.83 -8.64
CA CYS A 70 26.34 -6.25 -8.35
C CYS A 70 26.87 -7.12 -9.49
N VAL A 71 26.49 -6.82 -10.74
CA VAL A 71 26.94 -7.57 -11.92
C VAL A 71 28.45 -7.45 -12.15
N GLU A 72 29.03 -6.28 -11.90
CA GLU A 72 30.47 -6.03 -12.01
C GLU A 72 31.29 -6.59 -10.83
N GLY A 73 30.63 -7.13 -9.79
CA GLY A 73 31.28 -7.63 -8.58
C GLY A 73 31.89 -6.53 -7.70
N ASN A 74 31.46 -5.27 -7.88
CA ASN A 74 32.02 -4.11 -7.19
C ASN A 74 31.26 -3.81 -5.89
N GLU A 75 31.29 -4.78 -4.98
CA GLU A 75 30.58 -4.72 -3.70
C GLU A 75 31.00 -3.51 -2.85
N ALA A 76 32.29 -3.17 -2.84
CA ALA A 76 32.81 -2.05 -2.06
C ALA A 76 32.19 -0.71 -2.47
N VAL A 77 32.00 -0.49 -3.78
CA VAL A 77 31.34 0.71 -4.30
C VAL A 77 29.84 0.67 -4.00
N ALA A 78 29.19 -0.49 -4.14
CA ALA A 78 27.78 -0.64 -3.76
C ALA A 78 27.53 -0.26 -2.30
N VAL A 79 28.34 -0.77 -1.37
CA VAL A 79 28.24 -0.44 0.07
C VAL A 79 28.46 1.05 0.31
N THR A 80 29.48 1.64 -0.32
CA THR A 80 29.78 3.08 -0.18
C THR A 80 28.63 3.96 -0.69
N GLU A 81 27.98 3.58 -1.80
CA GLU A 81 26.82 4.30 -2.33
C GLU A 81 25.57 4.06 -1.48
N MET A 82 25.40 2.87 -0.89
CA MET A 82 24.29 2.59 0.05
C MET A 82 24.38 3.46 1.30
N GLU A 83 25.58 3.72 1.83
CA GLU A 83 25.77 4.61 2.99
C GLU A 83 25.33 6.06 2.74
N LYS A 84 25.24 6.48 1.47
CA LYS A 84 24.75 7.81 1.09
C LYS A 84 23.23 7.90 1.10
N LEU A 85 22.53 6.77 1.13
CA LEU A 85 21.08 6.73 1.14
C LEU A 85 20.53 7.11 2.52
N PRO A 86 19.33 7.73 2.57
CA PRO A 86 18.69 8.03 3.85
C PRO A 86 18.39 6.74 4.63
N SER A 87 18.49 6.83 5.95
CA SER A 87 18.18 5.72 6.85
C SER A 87 16.75 5.20 6.63
N LEU A 88 16.59 3.88 6.68
CA LEU A 88 15.29 3.24 6.58
C LEU A 88 14.33 3.74 7.66
N LYS A 89 13.04 3.85 7.31
CA LYS A 89 12.01 4.24 8.26
C LYS A 89 11.77 3.10 9.26
N THR A 90 11.68 3.43 10.54
CA THR A 90 11.55 2.43 11.62
C THR A 90 10.36 1.49 11.44
N TRP A 91 9.23 1.97 10.91
CA TRP A 91 8.02 1.16 10.72
C TRP A 91 8.20 -0.03 9.78
N ILE A 92 9.13 0.04 8.83
CA ILE A 92 9.43 -1.08 7.91
C ILE A 92 10.30 -2.14 8.59
N LEU A 93 11.10 -1.74 9.59
CA LEU A 93 12.04 -2.60 10.31
C LEU A 93 11.40 -3.30 11.51
N THR A 94 10.51 -2.62 12.21
CA THR A 94 9.83 -3.15 13.40
C THR A 94 8.67 -4.03 13.00
N ARG A 95 8.34 -5.10 13.76
CA ARG A 95 7.09 -5.87 13.58
C ARG A 95 5.83 -5.12 14.00
N GLU A 96 5.96 -3.86 14.42
CA GLU A 96 4.83 -3.05 14.87
C GLU A 96 3.86 -2.75 13.72
N GLU A 97 2.57 -2.87 14.04
CA GLU A 97 1.45 -2.46 13.20
C GLU A 97 1.57 -0.95 12.92
N ILE A 98 1.41 -0.56 11.66
CA ILE A 98 1.40 0.87 11.32
C ILE A 98 0.13 1.44 11.92
N ARG A 99 0.26 2.27 12.96
CA ARG A 99 -0.85 3.07 13.48
C ARG A 99 -1.33 3.96 12.35
N GLN A 100 -2.42 3.54 11.69
CA GLN A 100 -3.06 4.33 10.66
C GLN A 100 -3.39 5.70 11.26
N GLN A 101 -2.89 6.77 10.65
CA GLN A 101 -3.39 8.12 10.95
C GLN A 101 -4.76 8.26 10.27
N GLY A 102 -5.77 7.62 10.87
CA GLY A 102 -7.14 7.59 10.40
C GLY A 102 -8.09 7.98 11.51
N ASN A 103 -8.88 9.02 11.26
CA ASN A 103 -10.00 9.45 12.08
C ASN A 103 -10.97 8.27 12.27
N ASN A 104 -10.98 7.66 13.47
CA ASN A 104 -11.85 6.54 13.81
C ASN A 104 -13.34 6.94 13.67
N LYS A 105 -13.96 6.60 12.55
CA LYS A 105 -15.40 6.25 12.52
C LYS A 105 -15.49 4.72 12.44
N PRO A 106 -16.21 4.06 13.37
CA PRO A 106 -16.39 2.63 13.31
C PRO A 106 -17.40 2.31 12.19
N VAL A 107 -16.92 1.68 11.12
CA VAL A 107 -17.77 0.89 10.21
C VAL A 107 -18.11 -0.39 10.97
N GLY A 108 -19.39 -0.55 11.32
CA GLY A 108 -19.92 -1.81 11.83
C GLY A 108 -19.92 -2.86 10.73
N GLY A 109 -19.45 -4.07 11.05
CA GLY A 109 -19.78 -5.30 10.29
C GLY A 109 -21.31 -5.48 10.24
N VAL A 110 -21.87 -6.19 9.28
CA VAL A 110 -21.83 -7.65 9.07
C VAL A 110 -22.26 -7.89 7.61
N ASN A 111 -21.44 -8.53 6.77
CA ASN A 111 -21.55 -9.92 6.29
C ASN A 111 -22.80 -10.30 5.47
N GLU A 112 -22.51 -10.81 4.26
CA GLU A 112 -23.22 -11.79 3.41
C GLU A 112 -24.64 -11.52 2.84
N GLN A 113 -24.64 -11.49 1.49
CA GLN A 113 -25.60 -12.09 0.55
C GLN A 113 -27.03 -11.52 0.48
N THR A 114 -27.38 -10.96 -0.68
CA THR A 114 -28.43 -11.49 -1.58
C THR A 114 -28.56 -10.60 -2.82
N GLU A 115 -28.29 -11.19 -3.98
CA GLU A 115 -28.83 -10.80 -5.28
C GLU A 115 -30.37 -10.80 -5.26
N SER A 116 -31.00 -9.67 -5.64
CA SER A 116 -32.31 -9.70 -6.30
C SER A 116 -32.63 -8.35 -6.93
N ASP A 117 -33.00 -8.44 -8.21
CA ASP A 117 -33.47 -7.42 -9.13
C ASP A 117 -34.75 -6.71 -8.63
N SER A 118 -34.87 -5.40 -8.86
CA SER A 118 -36.16 -4.68 -8.76
C SER A 118 -36.15 -3.36 -9.53
N GLU A 119 -36.81 -3.40 -10.69
CA GLU A 119 -37.50 -2.25 -11.29
C GLU A 119 -38.77 -1.93 -10.47
N GLY A 120 -39.10 -0.64 -10.27
CA GLY A 120 -40.43 -0.24 -9.79
C GLY A 120 -40.47 0.98 -8.86
N ASP A 121 -40.60 2.14 -9.50
CA ASP A 121 -41.31 3.36 -9.07
C ASP A 121 -42.52 3.15 -8.12
N ASP A 122 -42.58 3.85 -6.98
CA ASP A 122 -43.83 4.43 -6.41
C ASP A 122 -43.52 5.38 -5.21
N GLU A 123 -44.17 6.55 -5.22
CA GLU A 123 -44.00 7.69 -4.32
C GLU A 123 -44.93 7.60 -3.08
N ARG A 124 -44.47 7.87 -1.84
CA ARG A 124 -45.38 8.38 -0.75
C ARG A 124 -44.73 8.96 0.52
N MET A 125 -44.91 10.28 0.66
CA MET A 125 -45.17 11.18 1.81
C MET A 125 -44.96 10.76 3.30
N GLU A 126 -44.08 11.53 3.98
CA GLU A 126 -44.07 12.19 5.32
C GLU A 126 -44.76 11.64 6.63
N VAL A 127 -43.89 11.48 7.68
CA VAL A 127 -43.89 11.90 9.14
C VAL A 127 -45.02 11.49 10.13
N PRO A 128 -44.88 11.56 11.50
CA PRO A 128 -43.71 11.64 12.43
C PRO A 128 -43.76 10.70 13.69
N ALA A 129 -42.65 10.69 14.46
CA ALA A 129 -42.48 10.50 15.91
C ALA A 129 -43.16 9.33 16.67
N ASP A 130 -42.34 8.43 17.23
CA ASP A 130 -42.50 7.96 18.62
C ASP A 130 -41.14 7.61 19.24
N ASP A 131 -40.99 8.05 20.49
CA ASP A 131 -39.80 8.09 21.34
C ASP A 131 -39.75 6.77 22.14
N ASP A 132 -38.80 5.86 21.84
CA ASP A 132 -38.60 4.65 22.66
C ASP A 132 -37.10 4.44 22.94
N TRP A 133 -36.63 5.03 24.04
CA TRP A 133 -35.27 4.92 24.55
C TRP A 133 -34.95 3.48 24.97
N VAL A 134 -34.09 2.78 24.20
CA VAL A 134 -33.59 1.47 24.62
C VAL A 134 -32.28 1.60 25.41
N ALA A 135 -32.36 1.31 26.70
CA ALA A 135 -31.26 1.39 27.67
C ALA A 135 -30.10 0.40 27.38
N VAL A 136 -28.85 0.89 27.44
CA VAL A 136 -27.63 0.06 27.30
C VAL A 136 -27.18 -0.48 28.66
N LYS A 137 -27.28 -1.79 28.88
CA LYS A 137 -26.66 -2.48 30.03
C LYS A 137 -25.23 -2.88 29.69
N THR A 138 -24.24 -2.21 30.29
CA THR A 138 -22.84 -2.64 30.23
C THR A 138 -22.56 -3.64 31.36
N ARG A 139 -22.11 -4.86 31.03
CA ARG A 139 -21.48 -5.78 32.00
C ARG A 139 -20.00 -5.86 31.72
N ARG A 140 -19.21 -5.21 32.59
CA ARG A 140 -17.78 -5.42 32.75
C ARG A 140 -17.60 -6.70 33.59
N LYS A 141 -16.83 -7.68 33.10
CA LYS A 141 -16.41 -8.82 33.92
C LYS A 141 -14.90 -8.72 34.16
N LYS A 142 -14.55 -8.81 35.44
CA LYS A 142 -13.22 -8.74 36.04
C LYS A 142 -12.43 -10.00 35.73
#